data_AF-A0A9Y2AGZ8-F1
#
_entry.id   AF-A0A9Y2AGZ8-F1
#
_cell.length_a   1.000
_cell.length_b   1.000
_cell.length_c   1.000
_cell.angle_alpha   90.00
_cell.angle_beta   90.00
_cell.angle_gamma   90.00
#
_symmetry.space_group_name_H-M   'P 1'
#
loop_
_entity.id
_entity.type
_entity.pdbx_description
1 polymer ?
#
loop_
_entity_poly.entity_id
_entity_poly.type
_entity_poly.pdbx_seq_one_letter_code
_entity_poly.pdbx_strand_id
1 'polypeptide(L)'
;MTMEKKHPEYKIPDNPHAKHRYESAMKHVDHAKKAGKSSEEIHAIFHKIMEFDPMDIDSIPTDEAHKNYRLAVIHAKKAMENGKSSEEVHQIFQNIVTGNAKGHTKHS
;
A
#
# COMPACT_ATOMS: atom_id res chain seq x y z
N MET A 1 37.49 7.19 15.48
CA MET A 1 36.29 8.04 15.64
C MET A 1 35.30 7.63 14.55
N THR A 2 34.45 6.65 14.82
CA THR A 2 33.37 6.29 13.90
C THR A 2 32.36 7.43 13.97
N MET A 3 32.36 8.29 12.96
CA MET A 3 31.35 9.34 12.83
C MET A 3 29.99 8.65 12.84
N GLU A 4 29.24 8.80 13.92
CA GLU A 4 27.81 8.50 13.95
C GLU A 4 27.17 9.38 12.88
N LYS A 5 27.04 8.84 11.66
CA LYS A 5 26.21 9.43 10.63
C LYS A 5 24.79 9.40 11.18
N LYS A 6 24.40 10.44 11.91
CA LYS A 6 23.01 10.66 12.28
C LYS A 6 22.21 10.62 10.99
N HIS A 7 21.36 9.59 10.85
CA HIS A 7 20.50 9.49 9.68
C HIS A 7 19.63 10.76 9.63
N PRO A 8 19.49 11.39 8.46
CA PRO A 8 18.64 12.57 8.32
C PRO A 8 17.23 12.22 8.80
N GLU A 9 16.67 13.10 9.61
CA GLU A 9 15.33 12.91 10.18
C GLU A 9 14.31 12.98 9.04
N TYR A 10 13.59 11.88 8.82
CA TYR A 10 12.60 11.81 7.75
C TYR A 10 11.35 12.62 8.15
N LYS A 11 11.08 13.70 7.42
CA LYS A 11 9.89 14.53 7.64
C LYS A 11 8.66 13.79 7.10
N ILE A 12 7.80 13.35 8.00
CA ILE A 12 6.52 12.75 7.63
C ILE A 12 5.67 13.82 6.93
N PRO A 13 5.19 13.56 5.70
CA PRO A 13 4.30 14.49 5.01
C PRO A 13 3.05 14.79 5.84
N ASP A 14 2.52 16.00 5.77
CA ASP A 14 1.27 16.38 6.45
C ASP A 14 0.06 15.91 5.64
N ASN A 15 -0.10 14.59 5.55
CA ASN A 15 -1.25 13.93 4.93
C ASN A 15 -1.88 12.98 5.97
N PRO A 16 -3.22 12.91 6.08
CA PRO A 16 -3.92 12.02 7.02
C PRO A 16 -3.41 10.57 7.04
N HIS A 17 -2.96 10.06 5.90
CA HIS A 17 -2.45 8.69 5.76
C HIS A 17 -0.93 8.56 5.88
N ALA A 18 -0.17 9.67 5.91
CA ALA A 18 1.29 9.62 6.00
C ALA A 18 1.78 9.03 7.32
N LYS A 19 1.11 9.33 8.44
CA LYS A 19 1.42 8.74 9.75
C LYS A 19 1.28 7.20 9.73
N HIS A 20 0.18 6.70 9.17
CA HIS A 20 -0.06 5.26 9.05
C HIS A 20 0.96 4.58 8.11
N ARG A 21 1.33 5.23 7.01
CA ARG A 21 2.40 4.76 6.11
C ARG A 21 3.75 4.68 6.82
N TYR A 22 4.11 5.70 7.60
CA TYR A 22 5.33 5.71 8.39
C TYR A 22 5.37 4.59 9.44
N GLU A 23 4.28 4.40 10.19
CA GLU A 23 4.17 3.32 11.17
C GLU A 23 4.31 1.93 10.52
N SER A 24 3.71 1.73 9.34
CA SER A 24 3.89 0.51 8.55
C SER A 24 5.34 0.35 8.08
N ALA A 25 5.93 1.41 7.51
CA ALA A 25 7.30 1.42 7.03
C ALA A 25 8.28 1.01 8.14
N MET A 26 8.10 1.53 9.35
CA MET A 26 8.92 1.17 10.51
C MET A 26 8.78 -0.30 10.92
N LYS A 27 7.59 -0.89 10.84
CA LYS A 27 7.40 -2.34 11.09
C LYS A 27 8.15 -3.20 10.06
N HIS A 28 8.14 -2.79 8.79
CA HIS A 28 8.90 -3.47 7.74
C HIS A 28 10.41 -3.30 7.88
N VAL A 29 10.87 -2.11 8.29
CA VAL A 29 12.26 -1.83 8.65
C VAL A 29 12.72 -2.72 9.80
N ASP A 30 11.91 -2.88 10.85
CA ASP A 30 12.24 -3.75 11.99
C ASP A 30 12.34 -5.23 11.56
N HIS A 31 11.42 -5.70 10.72
CA HIS A 31 11.51 -7.03 10.14
C HIS A 31 12.75 -7.22 9.27
N ALA A 32 13.10 -6.23 8.43
CA ALA A 32 14.28 -6.28 7.57
C ALA A 32 15.58 -6.28 8.39
N LYS A 33 15.64 -5.49 9.47
CA LYS A 33 16.74 -5.52 10.44
C LYS A 33 16.89 -6.89 11.09
N LYS A 34 15.77 -7.48 11.55
CA LYS A 34 15.75 -8.83 12.14
C LYS A 34 16.17 -9.92 11.14
N ALA A 35 15.84 -9.75 9.86
CA ALA A 35 16.27 -10.63 8.78
C ALA A 35 17.74 -10.44 8.38
N GLY A 36 18.49 -9.52 9.01
CA GLY A 36 19.89 -9.27 8.72
C GLY A 36 20.14 -8.56 7.39
N LYS A 37 19.14 -7.85 6.85
CA LYS A 37 19.30 -7.07 5.62
C LYS A 37 20.26 -5.90 5.83
N SER A 38 20.91 -5.50 4.74
CA SER A 38 21.82 -4.36 4.74
C SER A 38 21.08 -3.03 4.99
N SER A 39 21.83 -2.01 5.43
CA SER A 39 21.27 -0.67 5.66
C SER A 39 20.66 -0.08 4.37
N GLU A 40 21.24 -0.35 3.22
CA GLU A 40 20.74 0.10 1.91
C GLU A 40 19.41 -0.56 1.55
N GLU A 41 19.26 -1.86 1.77
CA GLU A 41 17.99 -2.56 1.54
C GLU A 41 16.89 -2.09 2.51
N ILE A 42 17.24 -1.84 3.77
CA ILE A 42 16.31 -1.29 4.75
C ILE A 42 15.83 0.10 4.33
N HIS A 43 16.73 0.94 3.83
CA HIS A 43 16.39 2.26 3.30
C HIS A 43 15.50 2.16 2.07
N ALA A 44 15.81 1.25 1.13
CA ALA A 44 14.98 1.01 -0.04
C ALA A 44 13.55 0.56 0.32
N ILE A 45 13.41 -0.33 1.32
CA ILE A 45 12.10 -0.77 1.84
C ILE A 45 11.33 0.41 2.44
N PHE A 46 11.99 1.23 3.25
CA PHE A 46 11.36 2.40 3.87
C PHE A 46 10.85 3.39 2.81
N HIS A 47 11.71 3.75 1.85
CA HIS A 47 11.34 4.65 0.76
C HIS A 47 10.18 4.10 -0.06
N LYS A 48 10.23 2.81 -0.42
CA LYS A 48 9.16 2.16 -1.19
C LYS A 48 7.80 2.23 -0.49
N ILE A 49 7.74 2.11 0.83
CA ILE A 49 6.48 2.19 1.58
C ILE A 49 6.01 3.64 1.74
N MET A 50 6.93 4.58 1.95
CA MET A 50 6.60 6.00 2.06
C MET A 50 6.11 6.59 0.73
N GLU A 51 6.72 6.16 -0.38
CA GLU A 51 6.37 6.55 -1.75
C GLU A 51 5.19 5.76 -2.30
N PHE A 52 4.76 4.69 -1.62
CA PHE A 52 3.61 3.91 -2.06
C PHE A 52 2.35 4.77 -2.11
N ASP A 53 1.84 4.94 -3.32
CA ASP A 53 0.56 5.55 -3.60
C ASP A 53 -0.43 4.44 -4.01
N PRO A 54 -1.41 4.11 -3.16
CA PRO A 54 -2.43 3.12 -3.52
C PRO A 54 -3.30 3.54 -4.70
N MET A 55 -3.25 4.79 -5.17
CA MET A 55 -3.95 5.26 -6.39
C MET A 55 -3.10 5.12 -7.66
N ASP A 56 -1.80 4.85 -7.51
CA ASP A 56 -0.91 4.48 -8.60
C ASP A 56 -0.98 2.97 -8.82
N ILE A 57 -1.92 2.57 -9.68
CA ILE A 57 -2.14 1.17 -10.07
C ILE A 57 -0.89 0.57 -10.70
N ASP A 58 -0.06 1.37 -11.38
CA ASP A 58 1.14 0.87 -12.07
C ASP A 58 2.25 0.49 -11.10
N SER A 59 2.24 1.07 -9.90
CA SER A 59 3.14 0.68 -8.79
C SER A 59 2.78 -0.66 -8.13
N ILE A 60 1.57 -1.18 -8.35
CA ILE A 60 1.09 -2.43 -7.74
C ILE A 60 1.62 -3.64 -8.53
N PRO A 61 2.31 -4.60 -7.89
CA PRO A 61 2.76 -5.82 -8.57
C PRO A 61 1.64 -6.54 -9.34
N THR A 62 1.99 -7.09 -10.51
CA THR A 62 1.06 -7.82 -11.40
C THR A 62 1.07 -9.33 -11.15
N ASP A 63 1.72 -9.80 -10.08
CA ASP A 63 1.75 -11.21 -9.73
C ASP A 63 0.39 -11.72 -9.24
N GLU A 64 0.24 -13.04 -9.21
CA GLU A 64 -1.01 -13.70 -8.86
C GLU A 64 -1.48 -13.37 -7.43
N ALA A 65 -0.56 -13.22 -6.48
CA ALA A 65 -0.92 -12.90 -5.09
C ALA A 65 -1.51 -11.50 -4.95
N HIS A 66 -1.12 -10.55 -5.81
CA HIS A 66 -1.61 -9.18 -5.80
C HIS A 66 -2.74 -8.91 -6.80
N LYS A 67 -3.13 -9.90 -7.63
CA LYS A 67 -4.14 -9.74 -8.68
C LYS A 67 -5.48 -9.20 -8.15
N ASN A 68 -5.99 -9.77 -7.06
CA ASN A 68 -7.28 -9.34 -6.47
C ASN A 68 -7.18 -7.93 -5.87
N TYR A 69 -6.05 -7.60 -5.22
CA TYR A 69 -5.80 -6.27 -4.69
C TYR A 69 -5.72 -5.24 -5.83
N ARG A 70 -4.95 -5.52 -6.89
CA ARG A 70 -4.84 -4.66 -8.07
C ARG A 70 -6.20 -4.41 -8.72
N LEU A 71 -7.00 -5.47 -8.90
CA LEU A 71 -8.37 -5.35 -9.42
C LEU A 71 -9.25 -4.49 -8.50
N ALA A 72 -9.20 -4.70 -7.19
CA ALA A 72 -9.98 -3.91 -6.24
C ALA A 72 -9.66 -2.42 -6.32
N VAL A 73 -8.37 -2.05 -6.42
CA VAL A 73 -7.92 -0.67 -6.58
C VAL A 73 -8.40 -0.08 -7.90
N ILE A 74 -8.30 -0.81 -9.02
CA ILE A 74 -8.79 -0.35 -10.34
C ILE A 74 -10.29 0.00 -10.27
N HIS A 75 -11.10 -0.88 -9.68
CA HIS A 75 -12.53 -0.68 -9.57
C HIS A 75 -12.89 0.45 -8.59
N ALA A 76 -12.17 0.57 -7.48
CA ALA A 76 -12.32 1.66 -6.51
C ALA A 76 -11.99 3.01 -7.15
N LYS A 77 -10.86 3.12 -7.88
CA LYS A 77 -10.46 4.33 -8.59
C LYS A 77 -11.51 4.75 -9.63
N LYS A 78 -11.97 3.80 -10.44
CA LYS A 78 -13.06 4.06 -11.40
C LYS A 78 -14.34 4.52 -10.71
N ALA A 79 -14.68 3.97 -9.55
CA ALA A 79 -15.84 4.41 -8.76
C ALA A 79 -15.67 5.86 -8.25
N MET A 80 -14.47 6.23 -7.78
CA MET A 80 -14.15 7.61 -7.39
C MET A 80 -14.28 8.57 -8.57
N GLU A 81 -13.75 8.20 -9.75
CA GLU A 81 -13.85 8.99 -10.98
C GLU A 81 -15.31 9.18 -11.44
N ASN A 82 -16.17 8.19 -11.19
CA ASN A 82 -17.62 8.29 -11.43
C ASN A 82 -18.37 9.09 -10.34
N GLY A 83 -17.67 9.70 -9.39
CA GLY A 83 -18.25 10.54 -8.34
C GLY A 83 -18.96 9.77 -7.23
N LYS A 84 -18.68 8.47 -7.06
CA LYS A 84 -19.25 7.68 -5.95
C LYS A 84 -18.70 8.17 -4.60
N SER A 85 -19.49 7.96 -3.55
CA SER A 85 -19.07 8.28 -2.19
C SER A 85 -17.89 7.42 -1.73
N SER A 86 -17.12 7.91 -0.75
CA SER A 86 -16.01 7.16 -0.15
C SER A 86 -16.44 5.81 0.42
N GLU A 87 -17.66 5.75 0.98
CA GLU A 87 -18.27 4.52 1.49
C GLU A 87 -18.49 3.48 0.38
N GLU A 88 -19.10 3.88 -0.75
CA GLU A 88 -19.32 2.99 -1.88
C GLU A 88 -18.01 2.52 -2.52
N VAL A 89 -17.02 3.41 -2.62
CA VAL A 89 -15.68 3.08 -3.10
C VAL A 89 -15.04 2.04 -2.18
N HIS A 90 -15.14 2.21 -0.86
CA HIS A 90 -14.62 1.26 0.11
C HIS A 90 -15.32 -0.10 0.02
N GLN A 91 -16.64 -0.11 -0.15
CA GLN A 91 -17.40 -1.35 -0.32
C GLN A 91 -17.01 -2.09 -1.60
N ILE A 92 -16.83 -1.38 -2.72
CA ILE A 92 -16.36 -1.98 -3.99
C ILE A 92 -14.98 -2.62 -3.80
N PHE A 93 -14.06 -1.90 -3.15
CA PHE A 93 -12.73 -2.42 -2.84
C PHE A 93 -12.80 -3.69 -1.98
N GLN A 94 -13.52 -3.64 -0.85
CA GLN A 94 -13.66 -4.77 0.08
C GLN A 94 -14.26 -6.00 -0.59
N ASN A 95 -15.32 -5.84 -1.39
CA ASN A 95 -15.99 -6.94 -2.07
C ASN A 95 -15.02 -7.69 -3.01
N ILE A 96 -14.13 -6.96 -3.69
CA ILE A 96 -13.18 -7.56 -4.63
C ILE A 96 -12.01 -8.21 -3.87
N VAL A 97 -11.42 -7.54 -2.87
CA VAL A 97 -10.29 -8.08 -2.10
C VAL A 97 -10.68 -9.34 -1.33
N THR A 98 -11.85 -9.34 -0.70
CA THR A 98 -12.32 -10.48 0.12
C THR A 98 -12.97 -11.58 -0.70
N GLY A 99 -13.11 -11.41 -2.02
CA GLY A 99 -13.86 -12.33 -2.87
C GLY A 99 -15.36 -12.34 -2.60
N ASN A 100 -15.87 -11.43 -1.76
CA ASN A 100 -17.30 -11.21 -1.51
C ASN A 100 -18.01 -10.46 -2.65
N ALA A 101 -17.50 -10.59 -3.88
CA ALA A 101 -18.31 -10.36 -5.05
C ALA A 101 -19.45 -11.39 -5.02
N LYS A 102 -20.54 -11.08 -4.31
CA LYS A 102 -21.86 -11.71 -4.46
C LYS A 102 -22.37 -11.39 -5.86
N GLY A 103 -21.66 -11.85 -6.87
CA GLY A 103 -22.24 -12.14 -8.15
C GLY A 103 -23.14 -13.35 -7.90
N HIS A 104 -24.44 -13.12 -7.83
CA HIS A 104 -25.39 -14.12 -8.29
C HIS A 104 -25.02 -14.43 -9.76
N THR A 105 -24.05 -15.30 -10.00
CA THR A 105 -23.96 -16.02 -11.26
C THR A 105 -25.06 -17.07 -11.19
N LYS A 106 -26.28 -16.67 -11.57
CA LYS A 106 -27.24 -17.63 -12.13
C LYS A 106 -26.64 -18.10 -13.44
N HIS A 107 -25.80 -19.14 -13.37
CA HIS A 107 -25.59 -19.98 -14.55
C HIS A 107 -26.94 -20.59 -14.88
N SER A 108 -27.39 -20.29 -16.09
CA SER A 108 -28.65 -20.75 -16.67
C SER A 108 -28.65 -22.25 -16.85
#